data_AF-A0A6P0RN08-F1
#
_entry.id   AF-A0A6P0RN08-F1
#
_cell.length_a   1.000
_cell.length_b   1.000
_cell.length_c   1.000
_cell.angle_alpha   90.00
_cell.angle_beta   90.00
_cell.angle_gamma   90.00
#
_symmetry.space_group_name_H-M   'P 1'
#
loop_
_entity.id
_entity.type
_entity.pdbx_description
1 polymer ?
#
loop_
_entity_poly.entity_id
_entity_poly.type
_entity_poly.pdbx_seq_one_letter_code
_entity_poly.pdbx_strand_id
1 'polypeptide(L)'
;MFETNVFTPLIRDLENIVENSNQFSLGDLTAKEFIKLEAGLYLLHLVMPNEPVESLSFLLCLYDLPHEGLQNLSASDRYKVRKASYLLSALRSTKILSERLDAYQKVIPPYLRWFPDAVLSAPIESMGSGLLATREQVYHRIFNNGNLDIDQEKTEVKYARPDKHYLSGNPQKGEDVKSYRIPEDDYNLVLRQLQINPTQGNPIQQARRNSQLPGFNLSDLTQYDNQKGSVTYTKVELMATACWMDEQLISKGKSAKYESILNKTFWECYDGTPDDTLYLDGTVNLVGMVNAGKSTLAKIVAVHQAKHNLRTTLVFGSVTDCKDVEEELNVILEGLNQRAATIIGVSNRYSYTSQIHNSVIRRQESLDDSANAASLSTICLLDNYLDEEDYNVLESAIAPCNSLRSPSRNNPEEPSTSNWMCPFFHVCPSKKGDLALVDSIVWITTPQALLKSNVPRQLIKGVYRIKYGELIYIASSLIIFDESDNVQVYFDSEF
;
A
#
# COMPACT_ATOMS: atom_id res chain seq x y z
N MET A 1 14.79 -11.48 23.79
CA MET A 1 14.36 -11.80 22.41
C MET A 1 14.69 -10.56 21.58
N PHE A 2 15.81 -10.57 20.87
CA PHE A 2 16.42 -9.37 20.29
C PHE A 2 15.61 -8.89 19.07
N GLU A 3 15.06 -7.68 19.16
CA GLU A 3 14.59 -6.92 17.99
C GLU A 3 15.81 -6.45 17.19
N THR A 4 16.07 -7.07 16.05
CA THR A 4 17.05 -6.57 15.07
C THR A 4 16.38 -5.51 14.19
N ASN A 5 16.21 -4.32 14.73
CA ASN A 5 16.19 -3.11 13.90
C ASN A 5 17.59 -2.98 13.29
N VAL A 6 17.72 -2.71 11.99
CA VAL A 6 19.03 -2.64 11.32
C VAL A 6 19.89 -1.51 11.90
N PHE A 7 19.24 -0.56 12.56
CA PHE A 7 19.83 0.52 13.33
C PHE A 7 20.01 0.21 14.83
N THR A 8 19.59 -0.95 15.35
CA THR A 8 19.67 -1.29 16.80
C THR A 8 21.07 -1.04 17.39
N PRO A 9 22.18 -1.43 16.74
CA PRO A 9 23.51 -1.15 17.29
C PRO A 9 23.73 0.35 17.48
N LEU A 10 23.44 1.16 16.45
CA LEU A 10 23.58 2.62 16.52
C LEU A 10 22.64 3.28 17.52
N ILE A 11 21.41 2.75 17.66
CA ILE A 11 20.43 3.25 18.62
C ILE A 11 20.94 3.02 20.05
N ARG A 12 21.42 1.80 20.35
CA ARG A 12 21.98 1.47 21.67
C ARG A 12 23.23 2.26 21.98
N ASP A 13 24.11 2.44 21.00
CA ASP A 13 25.31 3.24 21.17
C ASP A 13 24.95 4.70 21.50
N LEU A 14 23.95 5.26 20.83
CA LEU A 14 23.45 6.61 21.13
C LEU A 14 22.76 6.70 22.49
N GLU A 15 21.92 5.73 22.84
CA GLU A 15 21.29 5.64 24.17
C GLU A 15 22.35 5.60 25.28
N ASN A 16 23.38 4.77 25.13
CA ASN A 16 24.50 4.70 26.07
C ASN A 16 25.27 6.02 26.16
N ILE A 17 25.49 6.73 25.04
CA ILE A 17 26.16 8.03 25.06
C ILE A 17 25.31 9.05 25.86
N VAL A 18 24.00 9.06 25.62
CA VAL A 18 23.06 9.96 26.32
C VAL A 18 23.02 9.65 27.81
N GLU A 19 22.85 8.39 28.19
CA GLU A 19 22.78 7.95 29.60
C GLU A 19 24.06 8.24 30.37
N ASN A 20 25.23 8.13 29.73
CA ASN A 20 26.53 8.42 30.37
C ASN A 20 26.92 9.91 30.30
N SER A 21 26.12 10.75 29.64
CA SER A 21 26.38 12.18 29.51
C SER A 21 25.55 13.01 30.48
N ASN A 22 26.19 13.69 31.43
CA ASN A 22 25.50 14.63 32.34
C ASN A 22 25.17 15.99 31.68
N GLN A 23 25.47 16.17 30.40
CA GLN A 23 25.44 17.46 29.70
C GLN A 23 24.56 17.48 28.44
N PHE A 24 23.96 16.36 28.06
CA PHE A 24 23.25 16.22 26.79
C PHE A 24 21.96 15.42 26.94
N SER A 25 20.92 15.83 26.21
CA SER A 25 19.64 15.15 26.09
C SER A 25 19.18 15.23 24.65
N LEU A 26 18.44 14.21 24.19
CA LEU A 26 17.83 14.20 22.86
C LEU A 26 16.59 15.11 22.75
N GLY A 27 16.13 15.68 23.87
CA GLY A 27 14.93 16.51 23.94
C GLY A 27 13.70 15.74 23.46
N ASP A 28 13.00 16.26 22.45
CA ASP A 28 11.80 15.64 21.89
C ASP A 28 12.10 14.51 20.88
N LEU A 29 13.37 14.33 20.49
CA LEU A 29 13.78 13.23 19.59
C LEU A 29 14.06 11.96 20.39
N THR A 30 13.57 10.83 19.91
CA THR A 30 14.08 9.53 20.36
C THR A 30 15.38 9.17 19.65
N ALA A 31 16.23 8.32 20.25
CA ALA A 31 17.47 7.84 19.61
C ALA A 31 17.20 7.18 18.25
N LYS A 32 16.07 6.48 18.14
CA LYS A 32 15.57 5.88 16.89
C LYS A 32 15.27 6.93 15.82
N GLU A 33 14.63 8.03 16.19
CA GLU A 33 14.28 9.10 15.24
C GLU A 33 15.50 9.87 14.78
N PHE A 34 16.42 10.14 15.70
CA PHE A 34 17.72 10.74 15.39
C PHE A 34 18.49 9.90 14.36
N ILE A 35 18.68 8.61 14.61
CA ILE A 35 19.43 7.73 13.71
C ILE A 35 18.74 7.58 12.34
N LYS A 36 17.40 7.54 12.31
CA LYS A 36 16.65 7.49 11.05
C LYS A 36 16.76 8.79 10.25
N LEU A 37 16.76 9.95 10.92
CA LEU A 37 16.99 11.24 10.26
C LEU A 37 18.38 11.29 9.62
N GLU A 38 19.44 10.97 10.38
CA GLU A 38 20.81 10.95 9.85
C GLU A 38 20.98 9.97 8.68
N ALA A 39 20.37 8.78 8.77
CA ALA A 39 20.37 7.83 7.66
C ALA A 39 19.67 8.37 6.40
N GLY A 40 18.60 9.16 6.56
CA GLY A 40 17.90 9.81 5.45
C GLY A 40 18.73 10.93 4.81
N LEU A 41 19.38 11.76 5.62
CA LEU A 41 20.31 12.78 5.14
C LEU A 41 21.49 12.16 4.41
N TYR A 42 22.03 11.06 4.92
CA TYR A 42 23.08 10.30 4.26
C TYR A 42 22.64 9.74 2.90
N LEU A 43 21.42 9.19 2.82
CA LEU A 43 20.87 8.73 1.54
C LEU A 43 20.80 9.88 0.53
N LEU A 44 20.24 11.03 0.93
CA LEU A 44 20.11 12.19 0.04
C LEU A 44 21.48 12.66 -0.44
N HIS A 45 22.47 12.77 0.46
CA HIS A 45 23.85 13.08 0.11
C HIS A 45 24.47 12.05 -0.85
N LEU A 46 24.12 10.77 -0.71
CA LEU A 46 24.64 9.69 -1.54
C LEU A 46 24.08 9.70 -2.98
N VAL A 47 22.79 9.97 -3.14
CA VAL A 47 22.09 9.81 -4.44
C VAL A 47 21.82 11.14 -5.16
N MET A 48 21.67 12.22 -4.41
CA MET A 48 21.30 13.56 -4.90
C MET A 48 22.01 14.65 -4.07
N PRO A 49 23.36 14.73 -4.10
CA PRO A 49 24.15 15.57 -3.19
C PRO A 49 23.89 17.08 -3.30
N ASN A 50 23.43 17.55 -4.46
CA ASN A 50 23.20 18.97 -4.74
C ASN A 50 21.78 19.43 -4.38
N GLU A 51 20.93 18.52 -3.92
CA GLU A 51 19.54 18.81 -3.62
C GLU A 51 19.34 19.32 -2.19
N PRO A 52 18.35 20.18 -1.97
CA PRO A 52 17.99 20.63 -0.63
C PRO A 52 17.45 19.48 0.22
N VAL A 53 17.60 19.57 1.55
CA VAL A 53 17.15 18.52 2.49
C VAL A 53 15.66 18.19 2.34
N GLU A 54 14.81 19.14 1.97
CA GLU A 54 13.39 18.90 1.73
C GLU A 54 13.11 17.89 0.60
N SER A 55 14.03 17.75 -0.36
CA SER A 55 14.02 16.75 -1.42
C SER A 55 14.02 15.31 -0.89
N LEU A 56 14.47 15.09 0.36
CA LEU A 56 14.40 13.78 1.01
C LEU A 56 12.97 13.26 1.13
N SER A 57 12.00 14.13 1.42
CA SER A 57 10.60 13.71 1.55
C SER A 57 10.05 13.17 0.23
N PHE A 58 10.39 13.84 -0.89
CA PHE A 58 10.02 13.45 -2.24
C PHE A 58 10.76 12.18 -2.69
N LEU A 59 12.07 12.10 -2.43
CA LEU A 59 12.89 10.92 -2.67
C LEU A 59 12.30 9.66 -2.04
N LEU A 60 11.77 9.78 -0.82
CA LEU A 60 11.22 8.65 -0.06
C LEU A 60 9.78 8.24 -0.47
N CYS A 61 9.11 9.01 -1.34
CA CYS A 61 7.74 8.73 -1.79
C CYS A 61 7.64 7.68 -2.92
N LEU A 62 8.77 7.17 -3.43
CA LEU A 62 8.88 6.11 -4.44
C LEU A 62 8.36 6.43 -5.85
N TYR A 63 7.62 7.52 -6.05
CA TYR A 63 7.14 7.95 -7.36
C TYR A 63 8.28 8.51 -8.23
N ASP A 64 8.27 8.24 -9.54
CA ASP A 64 9.10 8.96 -10.53
C ASP A 64 8.50 10.37 -10.72
N LEU A 65 8.77 11.25 -9.77
CA LEU A 65 8.36 12.64 -9.90
C LEU A 65 9.19 13.32 -11.01
N PRO A 66 8.62 14.27 -11.76
CA PRO A 66 9.30 15.00 -12.81
C PRO A 66 10.30 16.01 -12.21
N HIS A 67 11.36 15.46 -11.62
CA HIS A 67 12.42 16.17 -10.95
C HIS A 67 13.74 15.67 -11.51
N GLU A 68 14.58 16.58 -12.02
CA GLU A 68 15.80 16.25 -12.77
C GLU A 68 16.70 15.27 -11.99
N GLY A 69 16.92 15.53 -10.70
CA GLY A 69 17.70 14.63 -9.84
C GLY A 69 17.06 13.25 -9.58
N LEU A 70 15.73 13.12 -9.60
CA LEU A 70 15.04 11.83 -9.40
C LEU A 70 15.02 11.01 -10.70
N GLN A 71 14.80 11.68 -11.83
CA GLN A 71 14.78 11.03 -13.15
C GLN A 71 16.15 10.45 -13.51
N ASN A 72 17.23 11.14 -13.14
CA ASN A 72 18.61 10.75 -13.43
C ASN A 72 19.20 9.69 -12.47
N LEU A 73 18.40 9.15 -11.52
CA LEU A 73 18.87 8.11 -10.62
C LEU A 73 19.22 6.82 -11.38
N SER A 74 20.43 6.29 -11.14
CA SER A 74 20.85 5.00 -11.65
C SER A 74 19.95 3.87 -11.10
N ALA A 75 19.89 2.71 -11.77
CA ALA A 75 19.16 1.54 -11.27
C ALA A 75 19.62 1.12 -9.86
N SER A 76 20.92 1.29 -9.56
CA SER A 76 21.47 1.04 -8.22
C SER A 76 20.95 2.05 -7.19
N ASP A 77 20.88 3.33 -7.54
CA ASP A 77 20.38 4.37 -6.62
C ASP A 77 18.87 4.28 -6.40
N ARG A 78 18.10 3.95 -7.45
CA ARG A 78 16.67 3.63 -7.33
C ARG A 78 16.42 2.50 -6.34
N TYR A 79 17.29 1.48 -6.34
CA TYR A 79 17.23 0.39 -5.37
C TYR A 79 17.54 0.86 -3.93
N LYS A 80 18.57 1.69 -3.74
CA LYS A 80 18.91 2.28 -2.42
C LYS A 80 17.77 3.13 -1.87
N VAL A 81 17.21 4.00 -2.73
CA VAL A 81 16.07 4.86 -2.39
C VAL A 81 14.89 4.02 -1.96
N ARG A 82 14.55 2.95 -2.68
CA ARG A 82 13.47 2.04 -2.28
C ARG A 82 13.65 1.49 -0.89
N LYS A 83 14.81 0.90 -0.65
CA LYS A 83 15.17 0.36 0.65
C LYS A 83 15.03 1.41 1.75
N ALA A 84 15.48 2.63 1.49
CA ALA A 84 15.37 3.72 2.43
C ALA A 84 13.92 4.20 2.63
N SER A 85 13.11 4.30 1.58
CA SER A 85 11.69 4.66 1.66
C SER A 85 10.92 3.75 2.61
N TYR A 86 11.32 2.48 2.69
CA TYR A 86 10.76 1.51 3.64
C TYR A 86 11.23 1.75 5.07
N LEU A 87 12.55 1.88 5.27
CA LEU A 87 13.16 2.06 6.60
C LEU A 87 12.82 3.42 7.23
N LEU A 88 12.63 4.44 6.40
CA LEU A 88 12.54 5.85 6.76
C LEU A 88 11.16 6.45 6.45
N SER A 89 10.12 5.62 6.38
CA SER A 89 8.77 6.02 5.94
C SER A 89 8.17 7.21 6.68
N ALA A 90 8.58 7.46 7.93
CA ALA A 90 8.14 8.63 8.70
C ALA A 90 8.64 9.96 8.12
N LEU A 91 9.79 9.98 7.45
CA LEU A 91 10.40 11.16 6.84
C LEU A 91 9.77 11.53 5.48
N ARG A 92 8.81 10.74 4.97
CA ARG A 92 8.00 11.10 3.79
C ARG A 92 7.13 12.33 4.03
N SER A 93 6.76 12.58 5.29
CA SER A 93 6.01 13.79 5.65
C SER A 93 6.98 14.95 5.79
N THR A 94 6.84 15.95 4.94
CA THR A 94 7.58 17.23 5.01
C THR A 94 7.45 17.87 6.39
N LYS A 95 6.26 17.81 7.00
CA LYS A 95 6.01 18.29 8.36
C LYS A 95 6.87 17.55 9.40
N ILE A 96 6.83 16.20 9.41
CA ILE A 96 7.62 15.40 10.36
C ILE A 96 9.13 15.59 10.11
N LEU A 97 9.54 15.68 8.85
CA LEU A 97 10.94 15.95 8.48
C LEU A 97 11.38 17.30 9.04
N SER A 98 10.58 18.35 8.85
CA SER A 98 10.84 19.70 9.38
C SER A 98 10.92 19.71 10.90
N GLU A 99 9.93 19.14 11.61
CA GLU A 99 9.92 19.06 13.08
C GLU A 99 11.16 18.35 13.63
N ARG A 100 11.56 17.23 13.00
CA ARG A 100 12.73 16.47 13.42
C ARG A 100 14.04 17.15 13.09
N LEU A 101 14.13 17.84 11.94
CA LEU A 101 15.31 18.59 11.56
C LEU A 101 15.52 19.78 12.50
N ASP A 102 14.44 20.47 12.87
CA ASP A 102 14.45 21.55 13.86
C ASP A 102 14.98 21.06 15.22
N ALA A 103 14.47 19.93 15.71
CA ALA A 103 14.96 19.33 16.95
C ALA A 103 16.43 18.88 16.81
N TYR A 104 16.81 18.30 15.68
CA TYR A 104 18.19 17.89 15.37
C TYR A 104 19.14 19.09 15.44
N GLN A 105 18.77 20.24 14.88
CA GLN A 105 19.61 21.44 14.90
C GLN A 105 19.67 22.14 16.26
N LYS A 106 18.53 22.28 16.94
CA LYS A 106 18.41 23.09 18.16
C LYS A 106 18.90 22.37 19.40
N VAL A 107 18.66 21.06 19.48
CA VAL A 107 18.89 20.28 20.70
C VAL A 107 20.21 19.51 20.64
N ILE A 108 20.64 19.06 19.47
CA ILE A 108 21.79 18.16 19.35
C ILE A 108 23.11 18.96 19.15
N PRO A 109 24.13 18.73 19.99
CA PRO A 109 25.44 19.37 19.83
C PRO A 109 26.06 19.09 18.46
N PRO A 110 26.72 20.09 17.82
CA PRO A 110 27.34 19.92 16.50
C PRO A 110 28.29 18.73 16.37
N TYR A 111 29.02 18.37 17.42
CA TYR A 111 30.00 17.26 17.39
C TYR A 111 29.36 15.86 17.39
N LEU A 112 28.07 15.74 17.72
CA LEU A 112 27.32 14.48 17.63
C LEU A 112 26.53 14.35 16.33
N ARG A 113 26.45 15.46 15.56
CA ARG A 113 25.74 15.54 14.29
C ARG A 113 26.71 15.27 13.16
N TRP A 114 26.34 14.33 12.30
CA TRP A 114 27.11 14.13 11.08
C TRP A 114 26.86 15.25 10.06
N PHE A 115 25.64 15.82 10.05
CA PHE A 115 25.27 16.92 9.17
C PHE A 115 24.94 18.17 9.98
N PRO A 116 25.94 18.88 10.55
CA PRO A 116 25.72 19.96 11.52
C PRO A 116 24.95 21.16 10.94
N ASP A 117 25.02 21.37 9.63
CA ASP A 117 24.41 22.52 8.95
C ASP A 117 23.19 22.14 8.09
N ALA A 118 22.65 20.92 8.25
CA ALA A 118 21.52 20.44 7.45
C ALA A 118 20.24 21.25 7.73
N VAL A 119 19.89 22.17 6.82
CA VAL A 119 18.64 22.95 6.80
C VAL A 119 17.79 22.54 5.59
N LEU A 120 16.46 22.72 5.67
CA LEU A 120 15.52 22.30 4.61
C LEU A 120 15.88 22.81 3.22
N SER A 121 16.29 24.08 3.11
CA SER A 121 16.48 24.78 1.83
C SER A 121 17.94 24.83 1.34
N ALA A 122 18.84 24.06 1.94
CA ALA A 122 20.25 24.01 1.51
C ALA A 122 20.70 22.58 1.21
N PRO A 123 21.68 22.40 0.30
CA PRO A 123 22.34 21.12 0.08
C PRO A 123 23.02 20.59 1.34
N ILE A 124 23.23 19.28 1.37
CA ILE A 124 23.85 18.61 2.51
C ILE A 124 25.37 18.61 2.37
N GLU A 125 26.04 19.33 3.28
CA GLU A 125 27.48 19.25 3.47
C GLU A 125 27.81 18.26 4.60
N SER A 126 28.65 17.27 4.33
CA SER A 126 29.07 16.27 5.32
C SER A 126 30.34 16.71 6.05
N MET A 127 30.38 16.53 7.37
CA MET A 127 31.66 16.62 8.09
C MET A 127 32.42 15.31 7.96
N GLY A 128 33.56 15.36 7.27
CA GLY A 128 34.55 14.29 7.31
C GLY A 128 35.28 14.28 8.65
N SER A 129 34.80 13.55 9.66
CA SER A 129 35.60 13.35 10.88
C SER A 129 35.32 12.03 11.62
N GLY A 130 36.41 11.45 12.15
CA GLY A 130 36.55 10.03 12.49
C GLY A 130 35.77 9.46 13.69
N LEU A 131 35.03 10.28 14.47
CA LEU A 131 34.21 9.76 15.58
C LEU A 131 32.88 9.16 15.10
N LEU A 132 32.42 9.56 13.90
CA LEU A 132 31.15 9.15 13.30
C LEU A 132 31.33 8.12 12.16
N ALA A 133 32.57 7.71 11.87
CA ALA A 133 32.91 6.74 10.83
C ALA A 133 32.17 5.40 10.99
N THR A 134 31.84 5.01 12.23
CA THR A 134 31.04 3.80 12.51
C THR A 134 29.60 3.96 12.01
N ARG A 135 28.98 5.14 12.13
CA ARG A 135 27.65 5.42 11.58
C ARG A 135 27.68 5.37 10.06
N GLU A 136 28.74 5.91 9.46
CA GLU A 136 28.93 5.88 8.00
C GLU A 136 29.00 4.49 7.44
N GLN A 137 29.85 3.66 8.03
CA GLN A 137 29.97 2.27 7.63
C GLN A 137 28.64 1.54 7.75
N VAL A 138 27.86 1.84 8.79
CA VAL A 138 26.53 1.24 8.97
C VAL A 138 25.53 1.75 7.92
N TYR A 139 25.42 3.05 7.66
CA TYR A 139 24.49 3.57 6.64
C TYR A 139 24.89 3.12 5.23
N HIS A 140 26.18 3.18 4.90
CA HIS A 140 26.72 2.67 3.66
C HIS A 140 26.39 1.19 3.49
N ARG A 141 26.61 0.36 4.52
CA ARG A 141 26.23 -1.05 4.51
C ARG A 141 24.73 -1.24 4.36
N ILE A 142 23.93 -0.41 5.02
CA ILE A 142 22.47 -0.48 4.95
C ILE A 142 21.99 -0.22 3.53
N PHE A 143 22.46 0.83 2.85
CA PHE A 143 21.96 1.16 1.53
C PHE A 143 22.65 0.37 0.40
N ASN A 144 23.96 0.09 0.50
CA ASN A 144 24.73 -0.49 -0.59
C ASN A 144 24.85 -2.03 -0.55
N ASN A 145 24.68 -2.70 0.59
CA ASN A 145 24.71 -4.17 0.61
C ASN A 145 23.32 -4.76 0.32
N GLY A 146 23.21 -5.47 -0.80
CA GLY A 146 21.96 -6.04 -1.35
C GLY A 146 21.28 -7.14 -0.52
N ASN A 147 21.85 -7.56 0.62
CA ASN A 147 21.38 -8.71 1.42
C ASN A 147 20.93 -8.36 2.85
N LEU A 148 20.64 -7.10 3.17
CA LEU A 148 19.79 -6.89 4.35
C LEU A 148 18.39 -7.29 3.94
N ASP A 149 17.95 -8.46 4.42
CA ASP A 149 16.54 -8.82 4.48
C ASP A 149 15.80 -7.64 5.12
N ILE A 150 15.23 -6.78 4.28
CA ILE A 150 14.31 -5.71 4.68
C ILE A 150 13.09 -6.35 5.40
N ASP A 151 12.85 -7.65 5.16
CA ASP A 151 11.90 -8.50 5.88
C ASP A 151 12.25 -8.79 7.34
N GLN A 152 13.49 -8.53 7.77
CA GLN A 152 13.95 -8.78 9.14
C GLN A 152 13.85 -7.58 10.09
N GLU A 153 13.49 -6.38 9.62
CA GLU A 153 12.94 -5.35 10.51
C GLU A 153 11.54 -5.80 10.97
N LYS A 154 11.47 -6.83 11.80
CA LYS A 154 10.24 -7.35 12.39
C LYS A 154 9.89 -6.47 13.58
N THR A 155 9.31 -5.28 13.36
CA THR A 155 8.43 -4.77 14.41
C THR A 155 7.24 -5.74 14.42
N GLU A 156 7.19 -6.60 15.43
CA GLU A 156 6.20 -7.67 15.51
C GLU A 156 4.81 -7.06 15.40
N VAL A 157 4.16 -7.28 14.26
CA VAL A 157 2.74 -7.01 14.17
C VAL A 157 2.06 -8.05 15.05
N LYS A 158 1.43 -7.59 16.12
CA LYS A 158 0.79 -8.45 17.12
C LYS A 158 -0.63 -8.76 16.65
N TYR A 159 -1.02 -10.02 16.68
CA TYR A 159 -2.40 -10.45 16.44
C TYR A 159 -3.09 -10.69 17.77
N ALA A 160 -4.34 -10.24 17.91
CA ALA A 160 -5.15 -10.46 19.10
C ALA A 160 -5.21 -11.97 19.42
N ARG A 161 -5.24 -12.28 20.71
CA ARG A 161 -5.33 -13.65 21.23
C ARG A 161 -6.76 -13.94 21.72
N PRO A 162 -7.09 -15.18 22.08
CA PRO A 162 -8.31 -15.49 22.81
C PRO A 162 -8.30 -14.86 24.20
N ASP A 163 -8.73 -13.60 24.30
CA ASP A 163 -8.79 -12.84 25.54
C ASP A 163 -9.66 -11.58 25.33
N LYS A 164 -9.87 -10.82 26.41
CA LYS A 164 -10.49 -9.50 26.36
C LYS A 164 -9.56 -8.50 25.64
N HIS A 165 -10.12 -7.78 24.67
CA HIS A 165 -9.45 -6.72 23.92
C HIS A 165 -10.34 -5.47 23.88
N TYR A 166 -9.74 -4.32 23.66
CA TYR A 166 -10.42 -3.03 23.68
C TYR A 166 -10.28 -2.34 22.32
N LEU A 167 -11.29 -1.57 21.94
CA LEU A 167 -11.19 -0.56 20.89
C LEU A 167 -11.20 0.80 21.58
N SER A 168 -10.10 1.54 21.50
CA SER A 168 -10.08 2.88 22.10
C SER A 168 -10.98 3.82 21.32
N GLY A 169 -12.05 4.31 21.93
CA GLY A 169 -12.67 5.57 21.55
C GLY A 169 -11.71 6.73 21.79
N ASN A 170 -11.90 7.84 21.09
CA ASN A 170 -11.24 9.10 21.41
C ASN A 170 -11.90 9.73 22.65
N PRO A 171 -11.24 9.77 23.82
CA PRO A 171 -11.83 10.29 25.05
C PRO A 171 -12.20 11.78 24.94
N GLN A 172 -11.45 12.54 24.11
CA GLN A 172 -11.71 13.96 23.86
C GLN A 172 -12.99 14.21 23.06
N LYS A 173 -13.52 13.17 22.39
CA LYS A 173 -14.80 13.20 21.67
C LYS A 173 -15.95 12.55 22.43
N GLY A 174 -15.72 12.06 23.66
CA GLY A 174 -16.73 11.33 24.43
C GLY A 174 -17.07 9.96 23.84
N GLU A 175 -16.17 9.34 23.07
CA GLU A 175 -16.38 8.01 22.51
C GLU A 175 -16.07 6.94 23.56
N ASP A 176 -17.06 6.08 23.85
CA ASP A 176 -16.93 4.98 24.81
C ASP A 176 -15.89 3.93 24.36
N VAL A 177 -15.23 3.32 25.34
CA VAL A 177 -14.25 2.24 25.09
C VAL A 177 -15.02 0.93 24.94
N LYS A 178 -15.19 0.48 23.70
CA LYS A 178 -15.80 -0.83 23.42
C LYS A 178 -14.84 -1.96 23.76
N SER A 179 -15.36 -3.05 24.30
CA SER A 179 -14.59 -4.25 24.60
C SER A 179 -15.11 -5.49 23.89
N TYR A 180 -14.16 -6.35 23.51
CA TYR A 180 -14.38 -7.58 22.75
C TYR A 180 -13.80 -8.76 23.51
N ARG A 181 -14.56 -9.84 23.66
CA ARG A 181 -14.09 -11.08 24.28
C ARG A 181 -14.01 -12.20 23.25
N ILE A 182 -12.80 -12.46 22.75
CA ILE A 182 -12.56 -13.47 21.71
C ILE A 182 -12.50 -14.87 22.34
N PRO A 183 -13.42 -15.80 22.01
CA PRO A 183 -13.39 -17.16 22.55
C PRO A 183 -12.26 -17.99 21.97
N GLU A 184 -11.73 -18.91 22.77
CA GLU A 184 -10.65 -19.82 22.35
C GLU A 184 -11.12 -20.79 21.27
N ASP A 185 -12.35 -21.28 21.34
CA ASP A 185 -12.91 -22.21 20.35
C ASP A 185 -13.00 -21.60 18.94
N ASP A 186 -13.49 -20.36 18.84
CA ASP A 186 -13.61 -19.66 17.55
C ASP A 186 -12.24 -19.25 16.98
N TYR A 187 -11.32 -18.86 17.85
CA TYR A 187 -9.93 -18.65 17.44
C TYR A 187 -9.31 -19.95 16.89
N ASN A 188 -9.52 -21.07 17.58
CA ASN A 188 -9.04 -22.39 17.13
C ASN A 188 -9.73 -22.84 15.84
N LEU A 189 -11.00 -22.49 15.62
CA LEU A 189 -11.68 -22.73 14.35
C LEU A 189 -10.98 -21.98 13.20
N VAL A 190 -10.60 -20.72 13.42
CA VAL A 190 -9.84 -19.95 12.42
C VAL A 190 -8.48 -20.57 12.14
N LEU A 191 -7.76 -21.05 13.16
CA LEU A 191 -6.50 -21.76 12.94
C LEU A 191 -6.69 -23.01 12.07
N ARG A 192 -7.76 -23.79 12.30
CA ARG A 192 -8.08 -24.97 11.48
C ARG A 192 -8.42 -24.59 10.03
N GLN A 193 -9.22 -23.54 9.83
CA GLN A 193 -9.57 -23.05 8.49
C GLN A 193 -8.33 -22.58 7.71
N LEU A 194 -7.39 -21.96 8.41
CA LEU A 194 -6.12 -21.51 7.83
C LEU A 194 -5.04 -22.62 7.78
N GLN A 195 -5.36 -23.84 8.26
CA GLN A 195 -4.43 -24.96 8.35
C GLN A 195 -3.14 -24.64 9.14
N ILE A 196 -3.28 -23.82 10.19
CA ILE A 196 -2.17 -23.39 11.04
C ILE A 196 -2.11 -24.30 12.28
N ASN A 197 -0.95 -24.90 12.52
CA ASN A 197 -0.73 -25.69 13.73
C ASN A 197 -0.62 -24.78 14.96
N PRO A 198 -1.21 -25.16 16.11
CA PRO A 198 -0.98 -24.46 17.36
C PRO A 198 0.49 -24.63 17.77
N THR A 199 1.14 -23.52 18.10
CA THR A 199 2.57 -23.44 18.42
C THR A 199 2.79 -22.66 19.71
N GLN A 200 3.96 -22.80 20.36
CA GLN A 200 4.35 -21.90 21.44
C GLN A 200 4.47 -20.46 20.92
N GLY A 201 3.58 -19.57 21.36
CA GLY A 201 3.49 -18.18 20.89
C GLY A 201 2.15 -17.86 20.24
N ASN A 202 2.08 -16.84 19.36
CA ASN A 202 0.89 -16.56 18.57
C ASN A 202 0.95 -17.32 17.23
N PRO A 203 0.09 -18.32 16.97
CA PRO A 203 0.16 -19.14 15.76
C PRO A 203 -0.03 -18.35 14.46
N ILE A 204 -0.97 -17.39 14.43
CA ILE A 204 -1.24 -16.55 13.24
C ILE A 204 -0.01 -15.69 12.92
N GLN A 205 0.64 -15.14 13.94
CA GLN A 205 1.86 -14.36 13.77
C GLN A 205 3.02 -15.22 13.21
N GLN A 206 3.13 -16.48 13.62
CA GLN A 206 4.11 -17.43 13.08
C GLN A 206 3.77 -17.82 11.64
N ALA A 207 2.51 -18.12 11.34
CA ALA A 207 2.05 -18.42 9.99
C ALA A 207 2.36 -17.27 9.01
N ARG A 208 2.14 -16.02 9.44
CA ARG A 208 2.55 -14.83 8.66
C ARG A 208 4.05 -14.80 8.39
N ARG A 209 4.87 -15.05 9.42
CA ARG A 209 6.34 -15.08 9.29
C ARG A 209 6.82 -16.15 8.33
N ASN A 210 6.13 -17.29 8.32
CA ASN A 210 6.44 -18.42 7.46
C ASN A 210 5.78 -18.29 6.07
N SER A 211 5.22 -17.13 5.73
CA SER A 211 4.53 -16.89 4.46
C SER A 211 3.37 -17.84 4.17
N GLN A 212 2.72 -18.39 5.20
CA GLN A 212 1.55 -19.27 5.06
C GLN A 212 0.24 -18.50 4.91
N LEU A 213 0.24 -17.19 5.22
CA LEU A 213 -0.92 -16.32 5.07
C LEU A 213 -0.83 -15.47 3.80
N PRO A 214 -1.95 -15.21 3.11
CA PRO A 214 -1.98 -14.31 1.96
C PRO A 214 -1.44 -12.92 2.32
N GLY A 215 -0.55 -12.41 1.48
CA GLY A 215 -0.01 -11.06 1.64
C GLY A 215 1.03 -10.73 0.58
N PHE A 216 1.14 -9.44 0.28
CA PHE A 216 2.18 -8.87 -0.55
C PHE A 216 3.54 -8.99 0.13
N ASN A 217 4.46 -9.59 -0.61
CA ASN A 217 5.86 -9.49 -0.31
C ASN A 217 6.47 -8.40 -1.20
N LEU A 218 6.92 -7.31 -0.60
CA LEU A 218 7.42 -6.16 -1.35
C LEU A 218 8.72 -6.48 -2.10
N SER A 219 9.55 -7.41 -1.61
CA SER A 219 10.72 -7.89 -2.34
C SER A 219 10.32 -8.54 -3.66
N ASP A 220 9.28 -9.36 -3.64
CA ASP A 220 8.83 -10.13 -4.81
C ASP A 220 8.18 -9.21 -5.84
N LEU A 221 7.55 -8.12 -5.37
CA LEU A 221 6.95 -7.11 -6.25
C LEU A 221 7.98 -6.28 -7.03
N THR A 222 9.26 -6.29 -6.65
CA THR A 222 10.31 -5.60 -7.41
C THR A 222 10.59 -6.22 -8.78
N GLN A 223 10.16 -7.47 -9.02
CA GLN A 223 10.30 -8.12 -10.33
C GLN A 223 9.54 -7.37 -11.43
N TYR A 224 8.39 -6.76 -11.09
CA TYR A 224 7.56 -5.99 -12.02
C TYR A 224 8.17 -4.64 -12.35
N ASP A 225 9.02 -4.13 -11.47
CA ASP A 225 9.65 -2.85 -11.69
C ASP A 225 10.75 -2.92 -12.77
N ASN A 226 11.46 -4.05 -12.85
CA ASN A 226 12.40 -4.31 -13.96
C ASN A 226 11.69 -4.43 -15.32
N GLN A 227 10.36 -4.51 -15.33
CA GLN A 227 9.52 -4.60 -16.52
C GLN A 227 8.84 -3.26 -16.87
N LYS A 228 9.11 -2.20 -16.10
CA LYS A 228 8.70 -0.83 -16.43
C LYS A 228 9.65 -0.23 -17.46
N GLY A 229 9.47 -0.67 -18.71
CA GLY A 229 10.14 -0.09 -19.87
C GLY A 229 9.11 0.43 -20.87
N SER A 230 9.59 1.06 -21.93
CA SER A 230 8.76 1.38 -23.09
C SER A 230 8.15 0.10 -23.68
N VAL A 231 6.83 0.08 -23.91
CA VAL A 231 6.14 -1.05 -24.53
C VAL A 231 5.44 -0.59 -25.80
N THR A 232 5.56 -1.36 -26.87
CA THR A 232 4.86 -1.12 -28.13
C THR A 232 3.87 -2.24 -28.36
N TYR A 233 2.61 -1.89 -28.62
CA TYR A 233 1.59 -2.85 -29.07
C TYR A 233 1.18 -2.53 -30.49
N THR A 234 1.14 -3.53 -31.36
CA THR A 234 0.55 -3.37 -32.69
C THR A 234 -0.97 -3.52 -32.64
N LYS A 235 -1.69 -2.85 -33.54
CA LYS A 235 -3.14 -3.01 -33.68
C LYS A 235 -3.52 -4.47 -33.92
N VAL A 236 -2.68 -5.23 -34.64
CA VAL A 236 -2.87 -6.66 -34.91
C VAL A 236 -2.83 -7.49 -33.63
N GLU A 237 -1.87 -7.26 -32.72
CA GLU A 237 -1.78 -7.95 -31.43
C GLU A 237 -2.98 -7.64 -30.53
N LEU A 238 -3.40 -6.37 -30.50
CA LEU A 238 -4.56 -5.96 -29.73
C LEU A 238 -5.86 -6.51 -30.32
N MET A 239 -5.98 -6.60 -31.65
CA MET A 239 -7.11 -7.25 -32.33
C MET A 239 -7.19 -8.75 -32.02
N ALA A 240 -6.06 -9.46 -32.04
CA ALA A 240 -6.02 -10.87 -31.66
C ALA A 240 -6.45 -11.08 -30.20
N THR A 241 -6.09 -10.14 -29.31
CA THR A 241 -6.52 -10.14 -27.92
C THR A 241 -8.02 -9.86 -27.80
N ALA A 242 -8.53 -8.87 -28.53
CA ALA A 242 -9.94 -8.50 -28.54
C ALA A 242 -10.84 -9.63 -29.05
N CYS A 243 -10.43 -10.32 -30.12
CA CYS A 243 -11.11 -11.49 -30.65
C CYS A 243 -11.17 -12.61 -29.60
N TRP A 244 -10.04 -12.92 -28.96
CA TRP A 244 -9.98 -13.90 -27.87
C TRP A 244 -10.87 -13.52 -26.67
N MET A 245 -10.92 -12.24 -26.30
CA MET A 245 -11.82 -11.75 -25.24
C MET A 245 -13.28 -11.98 -25.61
N ASP A 246 -13.65 -11.70 -26.86
CA ASP A 246 -15.01 -11.91 -27.34
C ASP A 246 -15.39 -13.40 -27.29
N GLU A 247 -14.48 -14.31 -27.65
CA GLU A 247 -14.69 -15.77 -27.51
C GLU A 247 -14.99 -16.18 -26.06
N GLN A 248 -14.25 -15.64 -25.08
CA GLN A 248 -14.48 -15.96 -23.65
C GLN A 248 -15.88 -15.52 -23.22
N LEU A 249 -16.32 -14.32 -23.59
CA LEU A 249 -17.65 -13.81 -23.24
C LEU A 249 -18.77 -14.59 -23.92
N ILE A 250 -18.63 -14.88 -25.21
CA ILE A 250 -19.61 -15.66 -25.99
C ILE A 250 -19.78 -17.06 -25.41
N SER A 251 -18.67 -17.71 -24.99
CA SER A 251 -18.72 -19.05 -24.38
C SER A 251 -19.55 -19.10 -23.10
N LYS A 252 -19.71 -17.95 -22.42
CA LYS A 252 -20.49 -17.78 -21.18
C LYS A 252 -21.85 -17.12 -21.45
N GLY A 253 -22.27 -17.00 -22.71
CA GLY A 253 -23.55 -16.42 -23.12
C GLY A 253 -23.64 -14.90 -22.92
N LYS A 254 -22.52 -14.20 -22.71
CA LYS A 254 -22.47 -12.74 -22.59
C LYS A 254 -22.27 -12.09 -23.96
N SER A 255 -22.78 -10.86 -24.14
CA SER A 255 -22.57 -10.10 -25.37
C SER A 255 -21.13 -9.63 -25.49
N ALA A 256 -20.57 -9.70 -26.70
CA ALA A 256 -19.17 -9.39 -26.96
C ALA A 256 -19.03 -8.44 -28.17
N LYS A 257 -18.16 -7.43 -28.06
CA LYS A 257 -18.03 -6.35 -29.05
C LYS A 257 -16.60 -5.80 -29.16
N TYR A 258 -15.63 -6.37 -28.44
CA TYR A 258 -14.28 -5.81 -28.32
C TYR A 258 -13.58 -5.71 -29.68
N GLU A 259 -13.62 -6.78 -30.46
CA GLU A 259 -13.01 -6.81 -31.80
C GLU A 259 -13.67 -5.78 -32.72
N SER A 260 -15.00 -5.74 -32.71
CA SER A 260 -15.77 -4.84 -33.57
C SER A 260 -15.55 -3.36 -33.25
N ILE A 261 -15.31 -3.02 -31.98
CA ILE A 261 -15.03 -1.66 -31.52
C ILE A 261 -13.61 -1.29 -31.92
N LEU A 262 -12.62 -2.13 -31.60
CA LEU A 262 -11.21 -1.85 -31.88
C LEU A 262 -10.94 -1.73 -33.40
N ASN A 263 -11.61 -2.54 -34.23
CA ASN A 263 -11.47 -2.46 -35.68
C ASN A 263 -11.94 -1.10 -36.25
N LYS A 264 -12.92 -0.46 -35.60
CA LYS A 264 -13.43 0.87 -35.98
C LYS A 264 -12.62 2.02 -35.38
N THR A 265 -11.73 1.72 -34.43
CA THR A 265 -10.87 2.72 -33.80
C THR A 265 -9.69 3.02 -34.71
N PHE A 266 -9.43 4.31 -34.91
CA PHE A 266 -8.26 4.83 -35.60
C PHE A 266 -7.43 5.66 -34.62
N TRP A 267 -6.12 5.61 -34.77
CA TRP A 267 -5.16 6.29 -33.93
C TRP A 267 -4.27 7.11 -34.84
N GLU A 268 -4.02 8.34 -34.41
CA GLU A 268 -3.16 9.27 -35.09
C GLU A 268 -2.19 9.83 -34.06
N CYS A 269 -0.94 10.00 -34.47
CA CYS A 269 0.02 10.82 -33.73
C CYS A 269 -0.46 12.27 -33.67
N TYR A 270 0.11 13.06 -32.76
CA TYR A 270 -0.27 14.46 -32.61
C TYR A 270 -0.06 15.31 -33.88
N ASP A 271 0.85 14.88 -34.76
CA ASP A 271 1.10 15.47 -36.08
C ASP A 271 0.08 15.03 -37.16
N GLY A 272 -0.91 14.22 -36.81
CA GLY A 272 -1.95 13.70 -37.70
C GLY A 272 -1.51 12.51 -38.54
N THR A 273 -0.31 11.95 -38.31
CA THR A 273 0.12 10.74 -39.00
C THR A 273 -0.62 9.51 -38.44
N PRO A 274 -1.24 8.66 -39.28
CA PRO A 274 -1.84 7.42 -38.82
C PRO A 274 -0.77 6.52 -38.23
N ASP A 275 -1.04 5.95 -37.07
CA ASP A 275 -0.18 4.96 -36.44
C ASP A 275 -1.00 3.70 -36.15
N ASP A 276 -0.47 2.55 -36.55
CA ASP A 276 -1.04 1.23 -36.22
C ASP A 276 -0.36 0.63 -34.98
N THR A 277 0.51 1.40 -34.31
CA THR A 277 1.20 1.01 -33.09
C THR A 277 0.84 1.94 -31.94
N LEU A 278 0.69 1.36 -30.76
CA LEU A 278 0.51 2.07 -29.50
C LEU A 278 1.84 1.98 -28.74
N TYR A 279 2.65 3.02 -28.87
CA TYR A 279 3.88 3.18 -28.11
C TYR A 279 3.58 3.81 -26.75
N LEU A 280 3.89 3.08 -25.66
CA LEU A 280 3.74 3.53 -24.29
C LEU A 280 5.12 3.68 -23.66
N ASP A 281 5.51 4.92 -23.38
CA ASP A 281 6.74 5.26 -22.68
C ASP A 281 6.48 6.44 -21.74
N GLY A 282 6.78 6.26 -20.46
CA GLY A 282 6.39 7.19 -19.41
C GLY A 282 4.87 7.44 -19.39
N THR A 283 4.48 8.71 -19.49
CA THR A 283 3.08 9.15 -19.47
C THR A 283 2.59 9.46 -20.88
N VAL A 284 1.59 8.71 -21.35
CA VAL A 284 0.96 8.92 -22.67
C VAL A 284 -0.51 9.31 -22.48
N ASN A 285 -0.92 10.39 -23.14
CA ASN A 285 -2.30 10.87 -23.12
C ASN A 285 -3.01 10.47 -24.42
N LEU A 286 -4.05 9.64 -24.30
CA LEU A 286 -4.88 9.26 -25.44
C LEU A 286 -6.17 10.11 -25.45
N VAL A 287 -6.21 11.08 -26.36
CA VAL A 287 -7.38 11.97 -26.52
C VAL A 287 -8.31 11.41 -27.59
N GLY A 288 -9.62 11.47 -27.36
CA GLY A 288 -10.60 11.07 -28.35
C GLY A 288 -12.02 11.42 -27.93
N MET A 289 -12.94 11.46 -28.91
CA MET A 289 -14.35 11.75 -28.66
C MET A 289 -14.99 10.76 -27.67
N VAL A 290 -16.13 11.16 -27.10
CA VAL A 290 -17.00 10.26 -26.33
C VAL A 290 -17.39 9.08 -27.22
N ASN A 291 -17.39 7.86 -26.69
CA ASN A 291 -17.63 6.61 -27.42
C ASN A 291 -16.59 6.24 -28.51
N ALA A 292 -15.41 6.86 -28.54
CA ALA A 292 -14.33 6.48 -29.46
C ALA A 292 -13.69 5.09 -29.17
N GLY A 293 -14.08 4.43 -28.07
CA GLY A 293 -13.54 3.13 -27.68
C GLY A 293 -12.35 3.16 -26.71
N LYS A 294 -12.02 4.32 -26.12
CA LYS A 294 -10.88 4.47 -25.18
C LYS A 294 -10.93 3.49 -23.99
N SER A 295 -12.06 3.41 -23.29
CA SER A 295 -12.22 2.45 -22.18
C SER A 295 -12.21 1.00 -22.65
N THR A 296 -12.64 0.73 -23.88
CA THR A 296 -12.56 -0.61 -24.49
C THR A 296 -11.11 -0.99 -24.75
N LEU A 297 -10.33 -0.07 -25.32
CA LEU A 297 -8.89 -0.23 -25.50
C LEU A 297 -8.16 -0.46 -24.16
N ALA A 298 -8.47 0.33 -23.13
CA ALA A 298 -7.88 0.16 -21.79
C ALA A 298 -8.07 -1.26 -21.26
N LYS A 299 -9.28 -1.82 -21.41
CA LYS A 299 -9.59 -3.21 -21.04
C LYS A 299 -8.82 -4.22 -21.89
N ILE A 300 -8.72 -4.02 -23.21
CA ILE A 300 -7.97 -4.91 -24.11
C ILE A 300 -6.48 -4.94 -23.72
N VAL A 301 -5.87 -3.77 -23.49
CA VAL A 301 -4.47 -3.67 -23.07
C VAL A 301 -4.26 -4.34 -21.71
N ALA A 302 -5.17 -4.16 -20.75
CA ALA A 302 -5.08 -4.83 -19.44
C ALA A 302 -5.13 -6.36 -19.56
N VAL A 303 -6.00 -6.91 -20.42
CA VAL A 303 -6.07 -8.35 -20.68
C VAL A 303 -4.84 -8.83 -21.45
N HIS A 304 -4.34 -8.05 -22.40
CA HIS A 304 -3.10 -8.36 -23.13
C HIS A 304 -1.93 -8.50 -22.15
N GLN A 305 -1.74 -7.52 -21.26
CA GLN A 305 -0.73 -7.58 -20.19
C GLN A 305 -0.92 -8.80 -19.28
N ALA A 306 -2.16 -9.13 -18.94
CA ALA A 306 -2.48 -10.30 -18.12
C ALA A 306 -2.02 -11.62 -18.80
N LYS A 307 -2.20 -11.76 -20.13
CA LYS A 307 -1.68 -12.91 -20.91
C LYS A 307 -0.15 -13.06 -20.83
N HIS A 308 0.56 -11.96 -20.56
CA HIS A 308 2.01 -11.93 -20.35
C HIS A 308 2.42 -11.99 -18.87
N ASN A 309 1.48 -12.27 -17.96
CA ASN A 309 1.68 -12.26 -16.50
C ASN A 309 2.16 -10.91 -15.97
N LEU A 310 1.79 -9.82 -16.63
CA LEU A 310 2.10 -8.45 -16.24
C LEU A 310 0.91 -7.83 -15.52
N ARG A 311 1.14 -7.30 -14.32
CA ARG A 311 0.08 -6.68 -13.53
C ARG A 311 -0.28 -5.30 -14.08
N THR A 312 -1.56 -5.05 -14.29
CA THR A 312 -2.08 -3.76 -14.77
C THR A 312 -3.07 -3.18 -13.77
N THR A 313 -3.04 -1.87 -13.57
CA THR A 313 -4.04 -1.15 -12.78
C THR A 313 -4.91 -0.27 -13.67
N LEU A 314 -6.23 -0.38 -13.54
CA LEU A 314 -7.22 0.49 -14.16
C LEU A 314 -7.82 1.44 -13.11
N VAL A 315 -7.90 2.73 -13.43
CA VAL A 315 -8.47 3.75 -12.55
C VAL A 315 -9.73 4.33 -13.20
N PHE A 316 -10.88 4.22 -12.53
CA PHE A 316 -12.18 4.72 -12.99
C PHE A 316 -12.75 5.77 -12.03
N GLY A 317 -13.61 6.65 -12.54
CA GLY A 317 -14.21 7.73 -11.76
C GLY A 317 -15.16 7.27 -10.65
N SER A 318 -15.77 6.09 -10.77
CA SER A 318 -16.75 5.59 -9.81
C SER A 318 -16.50 4.14 -9.36
N VAL A 319 -16.97 3.79 -8.16
CA VAL A 319 -16.88 2.42 -7.63
C VAL A 319 -17.82 1.47 -8.38
N THR A 320 -18.95 1.97 -8.90
CA THR A 320 -19.85 1.18 -9.75
C THR A 320 -19.15 0.72 -11.01
N ASP A 321 -18.49 1.62 -11.74
CA ASP A 321 -17.75 1.27 -12.96
C ASP A 321 -16.63 0.28 -12.64
N CYS A 322 -15.94 0.45 -11.51
CA CYS A 322 -14.91 -0.49 -11.08
C CYS A 322 -15.45 -1.91 -10.93
N LYS A 323 -16.64 -2.07 -10.33
CA LYS A 323 -17.25 -3.39 -10.11
C LYS A 323 -17.83 -4.01 -11.37
N ASP A 324 -18.44 -3.20 -12.23
CA ASP A 324 -18.94 -3.68 -13.51
C ASP A 324 -17.78 -4.19 -14.37
N VAL A 325 -16.65 -3.47 -14.38
CA VAL A 325 -15.42 -3.89 -15.06
C VAL A 325 -14.78 -5.10 -14.36
N GLU A 326 -14.77 -5.18 -13.03
CA GLU A 326 -14.27 -6.35 -12.31
C GLU A 326 -15.02 -7.63 -12.68
N GLU A 327 -16.36 -7.58 -12.73
CA GLU A 327 -17.17 -8.74 -13.10
C GLU A 327 -16.91 -9.15 -14.56
N GLU A 328 -16.92 -8.18 -15.47
CA GLU A 328 -16.67 -8.41 -16.88
C GLU A 328 -15.28 -9.04 -17.11
N LEU A 329 -14.23 -8.46 -16.51
CA LEU A 329 -12.87 -8.96 -16.66
C LEU A 329 -12.67 -10.32 -15.97
N ASN A 330 -13.33 -10.61 -14.85
CA ASN A 330 -13.21 -11.92 -14.21
C ASN A 330 -13.79 -13.05 -15.07
N VAL A 331 -14.85 -12.79 -15.87
CA VAL A 331 -15.35 -13.78 -16.84
C VAL A 331 -14.30 -14.04 -17.93
N ILE A 332 -13.63 -13.00 -18.40
CA ILE A 332 -12.61 -13.11 -19.45
C ILE A 332 -11.34 -13.81 -18.92
N LEU A 333 -10.87 -13.41 -17.74
CA LEU A 333 -9.63 -13.89 -17.14
C LEU A 333 -9.73 -15.32 -16.57
N GLU A 334 -10.95 -15.85 -16.41
CA GLU A 334 -11.18 -17.27 -16.05
C GLU A 334 -10.44 -18.21 -17.03
N GLY A 335 -10.41 -17.87 -18.33
CA GLY A 335 -9.70 -18.62 -19.36
C GLY A 335 -8.17 -18.65 -19.20
N LEU A 336 -7.60 -17.76 -18.37
CA LEU A 336 -6.17 -17.71 -18.04
C LEU A 336 -5.88 -18.20 -16.61
N ASN A 337 -6.90 -18.65 -15.87
CA ASN A 337 -6.80 -18.93 -14.44
C ASN A 337 -6.27 -17.71 -13.65
N GLN A 338 -6.64 -16.52 -14.09
CA GLN A 338 -6.27 -15.24 -13.49
C GLN A 338 -7.52 -14.49 -13.03
N ARG A 339 -7.34 -13.45 -12.22
CA ARG A 339 -8.45 -12.68 -11.64
C ARG A 339 -8.19 -11.17 -11.67
N ALA A 340 -9.27 -10.42 -11.74
CA ALA A 340 -9.33 -8.98 -11.46
C ALA A 340 -9.92 -8.75 -10.07
N ALA A 341 -9.46 -7.70 -9.38
CA ALA A 341 -10.02 -7.32 -8.09
C ALA A 341 -10.04 -5.79 -7.90
N THR A 342 -11.12 -5.28 -7.30
CA THR A 342 -11.26 -3.84 -7.02
C THR A 342 -10.73 -3.46 -5.64
N ILE A 343 -9.96 -2.39 -5.61
CA ILE A 343 -9.49 -1.71 -4.40
C ILE A 343 -10.57 -0.72 -3.93
N ILE A 344 -11.22 -1.02 -2.81
CA ILE A 344 -12.24 -0.17 -2.20
C ILE A 344 -11.77 0.36 -0.85
N GLY A 345 -11.76 1.69 -0.72
CA GLY A 345 -11.48 2.37 0.54
C GLY A 345 -12.52 2.07 1.62
N VAL A 346 -12.10 1.96 2.88
CA VAL A 346 -12.93 1.57 4.04
C VAL A 346 -14.17 2.47 4.19
N SER A 347 -14.01 3.78 4.05
CA SER A 347 -15.08 4.78 4.19
C SER A 347 -16.15 4.68 3.10
N ASN A 348 -15.77 4.22 1.90
CA ASN A 348 -16.67 4.12 0.75
C ASN A 348 -17.41 2.77 0.69
N ARG A 349 -17.01 1.76 1.48
CA ARG A 349 -17.71 0.47 1.48
C ARG A 349 -19.16 0.63 1.93
N TYR A 350 -19.42 1.44 2.96
CA TYR A 350 -20.78 1.65 3.47
C TYR A 350 -21.68 2.44 2.50
N SER A 351 -21.18 3.55 1.95
CA SER A 351 -21.90 4.35 0.96
C SER A 351 -22.19 3.54 -0.30
N TYR A 352 -21.25 2.69 -0.71
CA TYR A 352 -21.40 1.82 -1.87
C TYR A 352 -22.35 0.65 -1.65
N THR A 353 -22.30 -0.04 -0.50
CA THR A 353 -23.30 -1.08 -0.15
C THR A 353 -24.71 -0.50 -0.17
N SER A 354 -24.87 0.75 0.28
CA SER A 354 -26.16 1.46 0.24
C SER A 354 -26.60 1.79 -1.19
N GLN A 355 -25.67 2.17 -2.07
CA GLN A 355 -25.95 2.42 -3.49
C GLN A 355 -26.34 1.15 -4.25
N ILE A 356 -25.62 0.03 -4.02
CA ILE A 356 -25.97 -1.27 -4.61
C ILE A 356 -27.32 -1.76 -4.11
N HIS A 357 -27.57 -1.67 -2.80
CA HIS A 357 -28.86 -2.05 -2.25
C HIS A 357 -30.00 -1.27 -2.95
N ASN A 358 -29.80 0.02 -3.16
CA ASN A 358 -30.74 0.84 -3.90
C ASN A 358 -30.83 0.48 -5.40
N SER A 359 -29.73 0.11 -6.07
CA SER A 359 -29.75 -0.28 -7.48
C SER A 359 -30.36 -1.66 -7.72
N VAL A 360 -30.08 -2.63 -6.85
CA VAL A 360 -30.64 -3.99 -6.90
C VAL A 360 -32.14 -3.96 -6.62
N ILE A 361 -32.58 -3.19 -5.60
CA ILE A 361 -34.01 -2.93 -5.36
C ILE A 361 -34.68 -2.30 -6.58
N ARG A 362 -34.00 -1.36 -7.26
CA ARG A 362 -34.53 -0.73 -8.48
C ARG A 362 -34.56 -1.67 -9.68
N ARG A 363 -33.62 -2.60 -9.80
CA ARG A 363 -33.51 -3.56 -10.91
C ARG A 363 -34.36 -4.82 -10.73
N GLN A 364 -34.95 -5.04 -9.54
CA GLN A 364 -35.68 -6.28 -9.19
C GLN A 364 -34.84 -7.55 -9.43
N GLU A 365 -33.52 -7.45 -9.32
CA GLU A 365 -32.61 -8.59 -9.42
C GLU A 365 -32.45 -9.25 -8.05
N SER A 366 -32.18 -10.56 -8.03
CA SER A 366 -31.88 -11.26 -6.78
C SER A 366 -30.50 -10.80 -6.26
N LEU A 367 -30.36 -10.56 -4.95
CA LEU A 367 -29.07 -10.25 -4.33
C LEU A 367 -28.10 -11.44 -4.36
N ASP A 368 -28.62 -12.66 -4.58
CA ASP A 368 -27.89 -13.93 -4.50
C ASP A 368 -27.03 -14.21 -5.74
N ASP A 369 -27.33 -13.61 -6.90
CA ASP A 369 -26.71 -13.99 -8.18
C ASP A 369 -25.36 -13.32 -8.47
N SER A 370 -24.93 -12.31 -7.68
CA SER A 370 -23.65 -11.65 -7.92
C SER A 370 -22.55 -12.19 -7.00
N ALA A 371 -21.51 -12.79 -7.60
CA ALA A 371 -20.24 -13.10 -6.92
C ALA A 371 -19.64 -11.87 -6.20
N ASN A 372 -20.10 -10.67 -6.56
CA ASN A 372 -19.75 -9.37 -6.00
C ASN A 372 -20.26 -9.15 -4.56
N ALA A 373 -21.41 -9.71 -4.16
CA ALA A 373 -22.03 -9.44 -2.86
C ALA A 373 -21.14 -9.83 -1.67
N ALA A 374 -20.38 -10.93 -1.79
CA ALA A 374 -19.47 -11.39 -0.75
C ALA A 374 -18.28 -10.44 -0.53
N SER A 375 -17.78 -9.77 -1.58
CA SER A 375 -16.67 -8.81 -1.50
C SER A 375 -17.07 -7.47 -0.86
N LEU A 376 -18.38 -7.24 -0.76
CA LEU A 376 -19.02 -6.02 -0.27
C LEU A 376 -19.67 -6.18 1.11
N SER A 377 -19.48 -7.35 1.73
CA SER A 377 -19.94 -7.57 3.09
C SER A 377 -19.36 -6.51 4.02
N THR A 378 -20.23 -5.82 4.74
CA THR A 378 -19.86 -4.88 5.80
C THR A 378 -19.83 -5.54 7.17
N ILE A 379 -20.12 -6.85 7.25
CA ILE A 379 -20.23 -7.60 8.49
C ILE A 379 -18.83 -7.79 9.10
N CYS A 380 -18.65 -7.29 10.32
CA CYS A 380 -17.46 -7.56 11.10
C CYS A 380 -17.68 -8.81 11.96
N LEU A 381 -16.81 -9.82 11.80
CA LEU A 381 -16.88 -11.02 12.64
C LEU A 381 -16.64 -10.73 14.14
N LEU A 382 -16.00 -9.60 14.46
CA LEU A 382 -15.77 -9.20 15.85
C LEU A 382 -17.03 -8.68 16.55
N ASP A 383 -18.03 -8.22 15.81
CA ASP A 383 -19.24 -7.65 16.43
C ASP A 383 -20.01 -8.69 17.25
N ASN A 384 -19.91 -9.98 16.89
CA ASN A 384 -20.46 -11.09 17.66
C ASN A 384 -19.86 -11.25 19.06
N TYR A 385 -18.71 -10.61 19.32
CA TYR A 385 -17.94 -10.74 20.55
C TYR A 385 -17.89 -9.45 21.37
N LEU A 386 -18.74 -8.46 21.05
CA LEU A 386 -18.93 -7.29 21.91
C LEU A 386 -19.51 -7.73 23.27
N ASP A 387 -19.02 -7.12 24.35
CA ASP A 387 -19.64 -7.32 25.67
C ASP A 387 -21.10 -6.76 25.64
N GLU A 388 -22.04 -7.37 26.37
CA GLU A 388 -23.49 -7.04 26.29
C GLU A 388 -23.80 -5.55 26.54
N GLU A 389 -22.98 -4.89 27.36
CA GLU A 389 -23.09 -3.47 27.69
C GLU A 389 -22.73 -2.56 26.48
N ASP A 390 -21.92 -3.07 25.54
CA ASP A 390 -21.41 -2.36 24.37
C ASP A 390 -22.27 -2.56 23.09
N TYR A 391 -23.31 -3.40 23.15
CA TYR A 391 -24.18 -3.73 22.01
C TYR A 391 -25.04 -2.55 21.51
N ASN A 392 -25.19 -1.48 22.30
CA ASN A 392 -26.18 -0.42 22.07
C ASN A 392 -25.83 0.66 21.04
N VAL A 393 -24.85 0.43 20.18
CA VAL A 393 -24.46 1.45 19.18
C VAL A 393 -24.38 0.81 17.79
N LEU A 394 -25.54 0.76 17.12
CA LEU A 394 -25.69 0.59 15.66
C LEU A 394 -25.08 1.76 14.85
N GLU A 395 -24.08 2.46 15.40
CA GLU A 395 -23.24 3.34 14.57
C GLU A 395 -22.25 2.44 13.84
N SER A 396 -22.50 2.28 12.54
CA SER A 396 -21.62 1.77 11.49
C SER A 396 -20.18 1.57 11.98
N ALA A 397 -19.93 0.44 12.64
CA ALA A 397 -18.68 0.22 13.34
C ALA A 397 -17.60 -0.02 12.29
N ILE A 398 -16.73 0.96 12.10
CA ILE A 398 -15.51 0.81 11.32
C ILE A 398 -14.77 -0.41 11.91
N ALA A 399 -14.69 -1.49 11.13
CA ALA A 399 -14.12 -2.76 11.60
C ALA A 399 -12.73 -2.53 12.24
N PRO A 400 -12.49 -2.94 13.50
CA PRO A 400 -11.31 -2.55 14.28
C PRO A 400 -10.06 -3.36 13.91
N CYS A 401 -9.88 -3.69 12.62
CA CYS A 401 -8.90 -4.66 12.17
C CYS A 401 -7.45 -4.35 12.57
N ASN A 402 -7.12 -3.07 12.79
CA ASN A 402 -5.77 -2.60 13.11
C ASN A 402 -5.67 -1.77 14.40
N SER A 403 -6.74 -1.72 15.19
CA SER A 403 -6.91 -0.80 16.32
C SER A 403 -7.34 -1.49 17.61
N LEU A 404 -7.34 -2.82 17.66
CA LEU A 404 -7.54 -3.56 18.91
C LEU A 404 -6.38 -3.27 19.86
N ARG A 405 -6.65 -3.25 21.17
CA ARG A 405 -5.64 -3.07 22.22
C ARG A 405 -5.80 -4.19 23.23
N SER A 406 -4.69 -4.79 23.66
CA SER A 406 -4.71 -5.72 24.79
C SER A 406 -4.96 -4.96 26.10
N PRO A 407 -5.34 -5.64 27.19
CA PRO A 407 -5.39 -5.07 28.52
C PRO A 407 -4.05 -4.46 28.93
N SER A 408 -4.07 -3.38 29.71
CA SER A 408 -2.87 -2.76 30.28
C SER A 408 -2.30 -3.66 31.38
N ARG A 409 -0.97 -3.64 31.52
CA ARG A 409 -0.28 -4.42 32.58
C ARG A 409 -0.58 -3.89 33.98
N ASN A 410 -0.83 -2.58 34.10
CA ASN A 410 -1.04 -1.92 35.38
C ASN A 410 -2.51 -1.97 35.81
N ASN A 411 -3.43 -1.91 34.86
CA ASN A 411 -4.86 -2.02 35.08
C ASN A 411 -5.50 -2.86 33.96
N PRO A 412 -5.92 -4.11 34.24
CA PRO A 412 -6.55 -4.97 33.24
C PRO A 412 -7.84 -4.42 32.64
N GLU A 413 -8.50 -3.47 33.32
CA GLU A 413 -9.73 -2.83 32.81
C GLU A 413 -9.44 -1.72 31.78
N GLU A 414 -8.18 -1.31 31.65
CA GLU A 414 -7.77 -0.24 30.75
C GLU A 414 -7.07 -0.76 29.48
N PRO A 415 -7.25 -0.09 28.33
CA PRO A 415 -6.56 -0.46 27.11
C PRO A 415 -5.06 -0.14 27.19
N SER A 416 -4.22 -1.08 26.75
CA SER A 416 -2.79 -0.82 26.53
C SER A 416 -2.56 0.17 25.39
N THR A 417 -1.36 0.75 25.32
CA THR A 417 -0.97 1.66 24.22
C THR A 417 -0.67 0.94 22.91
N SER A 418 -0.45 -0.38 22.96
CA SER A 418 -0.06 -1.16 21.78
C SER A 418 -1.28 -1.59 20.98
N ASN A 419 -1.25 -1.35 19.67
CA ASN A 419 -2.26 -1.84 18.75
C ASN A 419 -1.98 -3.29 18.32
N TRP A 420 -3.04 -4.06 18.22
CA TRP A 420 -3.11 -5.45 17.83
C TRP A 420 -4.04 -5.58 16.62
N MET A 421 -3.78 -6.59 15.80
CA MET A 421 -4.58 -6.92 14.64
C MET A 421 -5.71 -7.87 14.97
N CYS A 422 -6.80 -7.72 14.24
CA CYS A 422 -7.87 -8.71 14.24
C CYS A 422 -7.33 -10.09 13.81
N PRO A 423 -7.60 -11.16 14.59
CA PRO A 423 -7.14 -12.51 14.28
C PRO A 423 -7.96 -13.15 13.16
N PHE A 424 -9.19 -12.67 12.96
CA PHE A 424 -10.11 -13.20 11.96
C PHE A 424 -9.90 -12.63 10.55
N PHE A 425 -8.95 -11.71 10.36
CA PHE A 425 -8.80 -10.97 9.11
C PHE A 425 -8.76 -11.86 7.85
N HIS A 426 -7.99 -12.95 7.88
CA HIS A 426 -7.78 -13.82 6.71
C HIS A 426 -8.96 -14.75 6.40
N VAL A 427 -9.94 -14.84 7.30
CA VAL A 427 -11.19 -15.58 7.10
C VAL A 427 -12.42 -14.66 7.05
N CYS A 428 -12.21 -13.35 7.24
CA CYS A 428 -13.29 -12.40 7.41
C CYS A 428 -13.99 -12.13 6.06
N PRO A 429 -15.32 -12.31 5.97
CA PRO A 429 -16.07 -12.03 4.75
C PRO A 429 -15.88 -10.59 4.24
N SER A 430 -15.86 -9.60 5.13
CA SER A 430 -15.65 -8.19 4.76
C SER A 430 -14.24 -7.90 4.21
N LYS A 431 -13.29 -8.84 4.36
CA LYS A 431 -11.92 -8.73 3.85
C LYS A 431 -11.64 -9.60 2.63
N LYS A 432 -12.63 -10.33 2.11
CA LYS A 432 -12.50 -11.12 0.87
C LYS A 432 -11.97 -10.30 -0.31
N GLY A 433 -12.48 -9.08 -0.50
CA GLY A 433 -12.00 -8.17 -1.53
C GLY A 433 -10.52 -7.80 -1.35
N ASP A 434 -10.10 -7.49 -0.11
CA ASP A 434 -8.69 -7.16 0.16
C ASP A 434 -7.78 -8.37 -0.06
N LEU A 435 -8.23 -9.58 0.34
CA LEU A 435 -7.48 -10.82 0.14
C LEU A 435 -7.36 -11.20 -1.35
N ALA A 436 -8.40 -10.95 -2.15
CA ALA A 436 -8.38 -11.19 -3.59
C ALA A 436 -7.36 -10.32 -4.34
N LEU A 437 -6.96 -9.16 -3.78
CA LEU A 437 -5.93 -8.31 -4.36
C LEU A 437 -4.56 -9.00 -4.43
N VAL A 438 -4.27 -9.92 -3.51
CA VAL A 438 -2.96 -10.60 -3.42
C VAL A 438 -2.69 -11.42 -4.68
N ASP A 439 -3.70 -12.14 -5.18
CA ASP A 439 -3.57 -13.08 -6.29
C ASP A 439 -4.06 -12.52 -7.64
N SER A 440 -4.55 -11.28 -7.67
CA SER A 440 -5.08 -10.68 -8.90
C SER A 440 -3.97 -10.07 -9.75
N ILE A 441 -4.16 -10.21 -11.07
CA ILE A 441 -3.26 -9.67 -12.10
C ILE A 441 -3.78 -8.34 -12.64
N VAL A 442 -5.08 -8.08 -12.56
CA VAL A 442 -5.66 -6.77 -12.88
C VAL A 442 -6.21 -6.15 -11.61
N TRP A 443 -5.73 -4.96 -11.28
CA TRP A 443 -6.30 -4.15 -10.20
C TRP A 443 -7.18 -3.07 -10.78
N ILE A 444 -8.27 -2.79 -10.09
CA ILE A 444 -9.23 -1.77 -10.49
C ILE A 444 -9.44 -0.86 -9.28
N THR A 445 -9.41 0.45 -9.46
CA THR A 445 -9.55 1.38 -8.34
C THR A 445 -10.14 2.71 -8.77
N THR A 446 -10.44 3.55 -7.78
CA THR A 446 -10.84 4.94 -8.01
C THR A 446 -9.74 5.90 -7.55
N PRO A 447 -9.71 7.15 -8.05
CA PRO A 447 -8.77 8.17 -7.61
C PRO A 447 -8.73 8.36 -6.08
N GLN A 448 -9.89 8.31 -5.42
CA GLN A 448 -10.02 8.44 -3.96
C GLN A 448 -9.32 7.29 -3.24
N ALA A 449 -9.56 6.05 -3.68
CA ALA A 449 -8.98 4.86 -3.07
C ALA A 449 -7.47 4.82 -3.28
N LEU A 450 -7.01 5.18 -4.49
CA LEU A 450 -5.60 5.31 -4.86
C LEU A 450 -4.83 6.24 -3.90
N LEU A 451 -5.33 7.45 -3.66
CA LEU A 451 -4.61 8.47 -2.89
C LEU A 451 -4.75 8.34 -1.37
N LYS A 452 -5.94 7.97 -0.87
CA LYS A 452 -6.28 8.08 0.56
C LYS A 452 -6.23 6.77 1.31
N SER A 453 -6.36 5.64 0.62
CA SER A 453 -6.52 4.35 1.31
C SER A 453 -5.19 3.70 1.62
N ASN A 454 -5.03 3.27 2.87
CA ASN A 454 -3.89 2.46 3.30
C ASN A 454 -4.14 1.00 2.98
N VAL A 455 -3.09 0.29 2.56
CA VAL A 455 -3.15 -1.16 2.44
C VAL A 455 -3.30 -1.76 3.85
N PRO A 456 -4.20 -2.73 4.07
CA PRO A 456 -4.31 -3.42 5.34
C PRO A 456 -2.97 -3.98 5.77
N ARG A 457 -2.54 -3.66 7.00
CA ARG A 457 -1.25 -4.10 7.54
C ARG A 457 -1.10 -5.62 7.57
N GLN A 458 -2.21 -6.37 7.56
CA GLN A 458 -2.23 -7.83 7.53
C GLN A 458 -1.68 -8.36 6.22
N LEU A 459 -1.89 -7.63 5.12
CA LEU A 459 -1.51 -8.00 3.77
C LEU A 459 -0.10 -7.56 3.40
N ILE A 460 0.58 -6.75 4.21
CA ILE A 460 1.94 -6.30 3.91
C ILE A 460 2.92 -7.07 4.79
N LYS A 461 3.88 -7.80 4.21
CA LYS A 461 4.99 -8.35 5.00
C LYS A 461 5.94 -7.21 5.42
N GLY A 462 6.27 -7.15 6.71
CA GLY A 462 7.09 -6.07 7.30
C GLY A 462 6.29 -4.99 8.07
N VAL A 463 6.96 -3.87 8.36
CA VAL A 463 6.48 -2.80 9.28
C VAL A 463 5.75 -1.68 8.53
N TYR A 464 5.66 -1.81 7.21
CA TYR A 464 5.36 -0.71 6.32
C TYR A 464 3.90 -0.30 6.41
N ARG A 465 3.68 1.00 6.57
CA ARG A 465 2.41 1.63 6.18
C ARG A 465 2.62 2.11 4.75
N ILE A 466 1.94 1.48 3.81
CA ILE A 466 1.92 1.92 2.43
C ILE A 466 0.50 2.26 2.01
N LYS A 467 0.38 3.27 1.17
CA LYS A 467 -0.89 3.60 0.50
C LYS A 467 -1.09 2.67 -0.70
N TYR A 468 -2.33 2.51 -1.14
CA TYR A 468 -2.62 1.74 -2.35
C TYR A 468 -1.93 2.33 -3.58
N GLY A 469 -1.83 3.67 -3.70
CA GLY A 469 -1.06 4.31 -4.77
C GLY A 469 0.41 3.88 -4.84
N GLU A 470 1.07 3.76 -3.69
CA GLU A 470 2.46 3.29 -3.63
C GLU A 470 2.57 1.81 -4.01
N LEU A 471 1.64 0.98 -3.52
CA LEU A 471 1.59 -0.44 -3.86
C LEU A 471 1.34 -0.64 -5.35
N ILE A 472 0.37 0.06 -5.93
CA ILE A 472 0.06 0.05 -7.37
C ILE A 472 1.27 0.45 -8.18
N TYR A 473 1.93 1.53 -7.77
CA TYR A 473 3.13 2.02 -8.44
C TYR A 473 4.24 0.97 -8.45
N ILE A 474 4.49 0.27 -7.34
CA ILE A 474 5.52 -0.79 -7.30
C ILE A 474 5.09 -2.02 -8.10
N ALA A 475 3.84 -2.43 -7.97
CA ALA A 475 3.38 -3.75 -8.39
C ALA A 475 2.88 -3.81 -9.84
N SER A 476 2.51 -2.67 -10.44
CA SER A 476 1.94 -2.63 -11.79
C SER A 476 2.99 -2.26 -12.83
N SER A 477 2.97 -2.95 -13.97
CA SER A 477 3.74 -2.56 -15.17
C SER A 477 3.12 -1.38 -15.90
N LEU A 478 1.78 -1.22 -15.79
CA LEU A 478 1.01 -0.19 -16.47
C LEU A 478 -0.14 0.27 -15.58
N ILE A 479 -0.38 1.57 -15.55
CA ILE A 479 -1.51 2.20 -14.86
C ILE A 479 -2.28 3.01 -15.90
N ILE A 480 -3.56 2.71 -16.08
CA ILE A 480 -4.41 3.37 -17.06
C ILE A 480 -5.47 4.17 -16.30
N PHE A 481 -5.53 5.47 -16.55
CA PHE A 481 -6.57 6.35 -16.03
C PHE A 481 -7.65 6.53 -17.09
N ASP A 482 -8.85 6.01 -16.84
CA ASP A 482 -10.01 6.33 -17.65
C ASP A 482 -10.61 7.67 -17.21
N GLU A 483 -11.09 8.46 -18.18
CA GLU A 483 -11.55 9.84 -17.94
C GLU A 483 -10.56 10.66 -17.09
N SER A 484 -9.32 10.76 -17.58
CA SER A 484 -8.21 11.39 -16.87
C SER A 484 -8.47 12.85 -16.47
N ASP A 485 -9.35 13.54 -17.18
CA ASP A 485 -9.84 14.88 -16.84
C ASP A 485 -10.59 14.90 -15.51
N ASN A 486 -11.51 13.94 -15.29
CA ASN A 486 -12.22 13.80 -14.02
C ASN A 486 -11.26 13.41 -12.88
N VAL A 487 -10.28 12.55 -13.17
CA VAL A 487 -9.24 12.17 -12.21
C VAL A 487 -8.40 13.38 -11.82
N GLN A 488 -7.99 14.21 -12.78
CA GLN A 488 -7.19 15.40 -12.53
C GLN A 488 -7.93 16.40 -11.65
N VAL A 489 -9.19 16.73 -11.97
CA VAL A 489 -10.03 17.62 -11.15
C VAL A 489 -10.12 17.11 -9.71
N TYR A 490 -10.24 15.79 -9.53
CA TYR A 490 -10.26 15.21 -8.20
C TYR A 490 -8.92 15.41 -7.47
N PHE A 491 -7.79 15.13 -8.11
CA PHE A 491 -6.48 15.32 -7.49
C PHE A 491 -6.21 16.79 -7.14
N ASP A 492 -6.53 17.72 -8.04
CA ASP A 492 -6.37 19.17 -7.81
C ASP A 492 -7.22 19.68 -6.64
N SER A 493 -8.30 18.98 -6.27
CA SER A 493 -9.12 19.33 -5.11
C SER A 493 -8.58 18.83 -3.77
N GLU A 494 -7.62 17.91 -3.79
CA GLU A 494 -7.09 17.24 -2.60
C GLU A 494 -5.72 17.78 -2.14
N PHE A 495 -5.06 18.58 -2.98
CA PHE A 495 -3.77 19.23 -2.75
C PHE A 495 -3.93 20.75 -2.83
#